data_AF-A0A845S9I7-F1
#
_entry.id   AF-A0A845S9I7-F1
#
_cell.length_a   1.000
_cell.length_b   1.000
_cell.length_c   1.000
_cell.angle_alpha   90.00
_cell.angle_beta   90.00
_cell.angle_gamma   90.00
#
_symmetry.space_group_name_H-M   'P 1'
#
loop_
_entity.id
_entity.type
_entity.pdbx_description
1 polymer ?
#
loop_
_entity_poly.entity_id
_entity_poly.type
_entity_poly.pdbx_seq_one_letter_code
_entity_poly.pdbx_strand_id
1 'polypeptide(L)'
;MRPRRKRMNPDTVQLLKHIVVGLFVITIVGLLITGVWFGTRIAALTITEVSASGGKTIDHTRVVQAVQETLAGTYLGLVPRRFAWFYPEEEIVAAVSKTERIFNVEVLRESGTSLTITYDEYVPIALWCTADADEWCLFLDSEAYAFSSAPKLTGGSFIRYVTAGREPVTGEVAVPVAVYTDIQETVQLLTTEGWFVSQVEIDQVGDVFLAIVGGGELKIDL
;
A
#
# COMPACT_ATOMS: atom_id res chain seq x y z
N MET A 1 -81.42 -1.77 -24.50
CA MET A 1 -80.57 -0.60 -24.79
C MET A 1 -79.10 -1.03 -24.73
N ARG A 2 -78.33 -0.87 -25.82
CA ARG A 2 -76.87 -1.13 -25.81
C ARG A 2 -76.13 0.19 -25.53
N PRO A 3 -75.18 0.24 -24.58
CA PRO A 3 -74.47 1.48 -24.27
C PRO A 3 -73.51 1.84 -25.42
N ARG A 4 -73.61 3.09 -25.89
CA ARG A 4 -72.79 3.66 -26.96
C ARG A 4 -71.41 3.98 -26.38
N ARG A 5 -70.40 3.14 -26.66
CA ARG A 5 -69.00 3.41 -26.25
C ARG A 5 -68.55 4.74 -26.87
N LYS A 6 -68.26 5.73 -26.03
CA LYS A 6 -67.67 7.01 -26.43
C LYS A 6 -66.30 6.72 -27.06
N ARG A 7 -66.14 6.94 -28.37
CA ARG A 7 -64.82 6.82 -29.04
C ARG A 7 -63.91 7.90 -28.46
N MET A 8 -62.85 7.49 -27.77
CA MET A 8 -61.81 8.42 -27.34
C MET A 8 -61.10 9.01 -28.56
N ASN A 9 -60.69 10.27 -28.46
CA ASN A 9 -59.93 10.96 -29.50
C ASN A 9 -58.58 10.21 -29.72
N PRO A 10 -58.18 9.86 -30.96
CA PRO A 10 -56.92 9.16 -31.23
C PRO A 10 -55.69 9.79 -30.56
N ASP A 11 -55.64 11.13 -30.47
CA ASP A 11 -54.53 11.87 -29.85
C ASP A 11 -54.43 11.63 -28.34
N THR A 12 -55.57 11.52 -27.64
CA THR A 12 -55.56 11.22 -26.20
C THR A 12 -55.17 9.78 -25.92
N VAL A 13 -55.45 8.85 -26.84
CA VAL A 13 -55.00 7.45 -26.73
C VAL A 13 -53.47 7.34 -26.90
N GLN A 14 -52.88 8.10 -27.82
CA GLN A 14 -51.42 8.13 -27.99
C GLN A 14 -50.70 8.76 -26.78
N LEU A 15 -51.22 9.86 -26.24
CA LEU A 15 -50.73 10.45 -24.98
C LEU A 15 -50.81 9.46 -23.81
N LEU A 16 -51.94 8.75 -23.66
CA LEU A 16 -52.10 7.75 -22.59
C LEU A 16 -51.07 6.63 -22.70
N LYS A 17 -50.76 6.17 -23.93
CA LYS A 17 -49.74 5.14 -24.18
C LYS A 17 -48.36 5.60 -23.73
N HIS A 18 -47.94 6.82 -24.08
CA HIS A 18 -46.63 7.34 -23.66
C HIS A 18 -46.54 7.50 -22.13
N ILE A 19 -47.62 7.95 -21.49
CA ILE A 19 -47.67 8.06 -20.02
C ILE A 19 -47.56 6.67 -19.37
N VAL A 20 -48.29 5.67 -19.87
CA VAL A 20 -48.24 4.30 -19.34
C VAL A 20 -46.85 3.68 -19.53
N VAL A 21 -46.23 3.87 -20.70
CA VAL A 21 -44.86 3.38 -20.96
C VAL A 21 -43.87 4.09 -20.04
N GLY A 22 -43.97 5.41 -19.89
CA GLY A 22 -43.11 6.17 -18.97
C GLY A 22 -43.24 5.72 -17.52
N LEU A 23 -44.48 5.53 -17.03
CA LEU A 23 -44.75 5.02 -15.70
C LEU A 23 -44.17 3.61 -15.50
N PHE A 24 -44.32 2.74 -16.50
CA PHE A 24 -43.76 1.38 -16.46
C PHE A 24 -42.24 1.39 -16.36
N VAL A 25 -41.56 2.23 -17.17
CA VAL A 25 -40.10 2.39 -17.12
C VAL A 25 -39.64 2.91 -15.75
N ILE A 26 -40.28 3.97 -15.23
CA ILE A 26 -39.96 4.53 -13.90
C ILE A 26 -40.14 3.46 -12.82
N THR A 27 -41.20 2.65 -12.90
CA THR A 27 -41.46 1.57 -11.95
C THR A 27 -40.34 0.52 -11.99
N ILE A 28 -39.90 0.11 -13.19
CA ILE A 28 -38.79 -0.84 -13.34
C ILE A 28 -37.50 -0.26 -12.78
N VAL A 29 -37.15 0.99 -13.12
CA VAL A 29 -35.95 1.65 -12.61
C VAL A 29 -35.98 1.75 -11.09
N GLY A 30 -37.13 2.12 -10.52
CA GLY A 30 -37.33 2.14 -9.07
C GLY A 30 -37.08 0.77 -8.44
N LEU A 31 -37.68 -0.30 -9.00
CA LEU A 31 -37.48 -1.67 -8.53
C LEU A 31 -36.02 -2.12 -8.62
N LEU A 32 -35.30 -1.74 -9.68
CA LEU A 32 -33.87 -2.06 -9.84
C LEU A 32 -33.02 -1.35 -8.79
N ILE A 33 -33.25 -0.05 -8.54
CA ILE A 33 -32.52 0.71 -7.51
C ILE A 33 -32.77 0.11 -6.13
N THR A 34 -34.04 -0.18 -5.80
CA THR A 34 -34.40 -0.83 -4.53
C THR A 34 -33.76 -2.21 -4.43
N GLY A 35 -33.77 -3.00 -5.51
CA GLY A 35 -33.15 -4.31 -5.58
C GLY A 35 -31.65 -4.27 -5.31
N VAL A 36 -30.92 -3.33 -5.94
CA VAL A 36 -29.49 -3.12 -5.68
C VAL A 36 -29.26 -2.68 -4.23
N TRP A 37 -30.06 -1.74 -3.73
CA TRP A 37 -29.90 -1.21 -2.38
C TRP A 37 -30.06 -2.30 -1.31
N PHE A 38 -31.10 -3.14 -1.41
CA PHE A 38 -31.26 -4.27 -0.48
C PHE A 38 -30.28 -5.41 -0.76
N GLY A 39 -30.05 -5.76 -2.03
CA GLY A 39 -29.20 -6.89 -2.43
C GLY A 39 -27.75 -6.75 -1.96
N THR A 40 -27.18 -5.56 -2.11
CA THR A 40 -25.80 -5.24 -1.68
C THR A 40 -25.63 -5.17 -0.15
N ARG A 41 -26.71 -5.22 0.62
CA ARG A 41 -26.72 -5.18 2.10
C ARG A 41 -27.07 -6.52 2.72
N ILE A 42 -27.17 -7.58 1.93
CA ILE A 42 -27.38 -8.93 2.44
C ILE A 42 -26.15 -9.34 3.26
N ALA A 43 -26.37 -9.86 4.47
CA ALA A 43 -25.30 -10.21 5.41
C ALA A 43 -24.27 -11.18 4.80
N ALA A 44 -24.71 -12.15 4.00
CA ALA A 44 -23.85 -13.12 3.32
C ALA A 44 -22.92 -12.52 2.24
N LEU A 45 -23.18 -11.27 1.81
CA LEU A 45 -22.44 -10.56 0.76
C LEU A 45 -21.75 -9.29 1.32
N THR A 46 -21.73 -9.14 2.64
CA THR A 46 -21.19 -7.97 3.32
C THR A 46 -19.95 -8.38 4.09
N ILE A 47 -18.83 -7.71 3.82
CA ILE A 47 -17.57 -7.94 4.52
C ILE A 47 -17.71 -7.48 5.98
N THR A 48 -17.66 -8.44 6.89
CA THR A 48 -17.71 -8.25 8.34
C THR A 48 -16.39 -8.59 9.00
N GLU A 49 -15.65 -9.54 8.44
CA GLU A 49 -14.39 -10.03 8.99
C GLU A 49 -13.21 -9.54 8.14
N VAL A 50 -12.21 -9.00 8.82
CA VAL A 50 -10.97 -8.54 8.21
C VAL A 50 -9.84 -9.06 9.07
N SER A 51 -8.95 -9.85 8.47
CA SER A 51 -7.72 -10.32 9.10
C SER A 51 -6.51 -9.77 8.37
N ALA A 52 -5.42 -9.62 9.12
CA ALA A 52 -4.12 -9.22 8.57
C ALA A 52 -3.10 -10.30 8.95
N SER A 53 -2.17 -10.59 8.04
CA SER A 53 -1.08 -11.54 8.25
C SER A 53 0.17 -11.06 7.50
N GLY A 54 1.33 -11.46 8.01
CA GLY A 54 2.61 -10.94 7.52
C GLY A 54 3.28 -9.98 8.50
N GLY A 55 4.49 -9.57 8.15
CA GLY A 55 5.38 -8.83 9.04
C GLY A 55 5.75 -9.54 10.35
N LYS A 56 6.72 -9.01 11.06
CA LYS A 56 7.14 -9.50 12.39
C LYS A 56 6.96 -8.46 13.49
N THR A 57 7.14 -7.18 13.16
CA THR A 57 7.15 -6.09 14.15
C THR A 57 5.93 -5.18 14.04
N ILE A 58 5.20 -5.26 12.93
CA ILE A 58 4.02 -4.44 12.67
C ILE A 58 2.81 -4.94 13.45
N ASP A 59 2.11 -4.02 14.10
CA ASP A 59 0.85 -4.30 14.77
C ASP A 59 -0.28 -4.52 13.76
N HIS A 60 -0.77 -5.75 13.68
CA HIS A 60 -1.84 -6.18 12.78
C HIS A 60 -3.13 -5.40 12.97
N THR A 61 -3.39 -4.89 14.18
CA THR A 61 -4.60 -4.10 14.45
C THR A 61 -4.62 -2.79 13.68
N ARG A 62 -3.45 -2.16 13.45
CA ARG A 62 -3.35 -0.94 12.63
C ARG A 62 -3.70 -1.20 11.17
N VAL A 63 -3.21 -2.32 10.62
CA VAL A 63 -3.52 -2.74 9.25
C VAL A 63 -5.02 -2.99 9.10
N VAL A 64 -5.60 -3.76 10.03
CA VAL A 64 -7.05 -4.00 10.04
C VAL A 64 -7.83 -2.68 10.15
N GLN A 65 -7.40 -1.75 11.00
CA GLN A 65 -8.07 -0.45 11.13
C GLN A 65 -8.06 0.34 9.82
N ALA A 66 -6.92 0.44 9.14
CA ALA A 66 -6.82 1.13 7.85
C ALA A 66 -7.78 0.54 6.79
N VAL A 67 -7.90 -0.79 6.77
CA VAL A 67 -8.86 -1.49 5.90
C VAL A 67 -10.31 -1.15 6.29
N GLN A 68 -10.65 -1.20 7.58
CA GLN A 68 -12.00 -0.94 8.08
C GLN A 68 -12.45 0.50 7.79
N GLU A 69 -11.54 1.46 7.88
CA GLU A 69 -11.77 2.86 7.50
C GLU A 69 -12.04 3.00 6.00
N THR A 70 -11.29 2.27 5.17
CA THR A 70 -11.48 2.27 3.70
C THR A 70 -12.83 1.65 3.30
N LEU A 71 -13.26 0.61 4.03
CA LEU A 71 -14.55 -0.05 3.86
C LEU A 71 -15.74 0.74 4.42
N ALA A 72 -15.52 1.86 5.11
CA ALA A 72 -16.60 2.66 5.66
C ALA A 72 -17.38 3.41 4.57
N GLY A 73 -18.69 3.59 4.78
CA GLY A 73 -19.53 4.39 3.90
C GLY A 73 -20.08 3.65 2.68
N THR A 74 -20.44 4.43 1.65
CA THR A 74 -21.14 3.94 0.45
C THR A 74 -20.67 4.68 -0.79
N TYR A 75 -20.72 4.02 -1.94
CA TYR A 75 -20.63 4.68 -3.24
C TYR A 75 -21.96 5.35 -3.58
N LEU A 76 -21.91 6.66 -3.82
CA LEU A 76 -23.06 7.47 -4.24
C LEU A 76 -24.31 7.33 -3.34
N GLY A 77 -24.13 6.98 -2.06
CA GLY A 77 -25.24 6.75 -1.12
C GLY A 77 -25.97 5.40 -1.30
N LEU A 78 -25.61 4.60 -2.32
CA LEU A 78 -26.37 3.42 -2.74
C LEU A 78 -25.68 2.11 -2.37
N VAL A 79 -24.44 1.89 -2.82
CA VAL A 79 -23.74 0.60 -2.68
C VAL A 79 -22.76 0.70 -1.51
N PRO A 80 -22.87 -0.15 -0.47
CA PRO A 80 -21.87 -0.18 0.61
C PRO A 80 -20.47 -0.50 0.08
N ARG A 81 -19.45 0.18 0.59
CA ARG A 81 -18.05 -0.16 0.30
C ARG A 81 -17.64 -1.55 0.80
N ARG A 82 -18.43 -2.15 1.69
CA ARG A 82 -18.31 -3.52 2.20
C ARG A 82 -18.94 -4.59 1.32
N PHE A 83 -19.56 -4.22 0.20
CA PHE A 83 -20.16 -5.21 -0.67
C PHE A 83 -19.07 -6.10 -1.30
N ALA A 84 -19.13 -7.40 -1.03
CA ALA A 84 -18.01 -8.32 -1.27
C ALA A 84 -17.59 -8.47 -2.74
N TRP A 85 -18.44 -8.11 -3.71
CA TRP A 85 -18.10 -8.12 -5.14
C TRP A 85 -17.65 -6.77 -5.70
N PHE A 86 -17.77 -5.69 -4.92
CA PHE A 86 -17.43 -4.34 -5.34
C PHE A 86 -16.86 -3.53 -4.17
N TYR A 87 -15.91 -4.12 -3.44
CA TYR A 87 -15.17 -3.41 -2.40
C TYR A 87 -13.97 -2.66 -3.02
N PRO A 88 -13.49 -1.58 -2.39
CA PRO A 88 -12.39 -0.76 -2.92
C PRO A 88 -11.02 -1.43 -2.72
N GLU A 89 -10.71 -2.49 -3.46
CA GLU A 89 -9.44 -3.22 -3.32
C GLU A 89 -8.21 -2.32 -3.48
N GLU A 90 -8.18 -1.49 -4.53
CA GLU A 90 -7.06 -0.59 -4.80
C GLU A 90 -6.90 0.48 -3.71
N GLU A 91 -8.00 1.03 -3.17
CA GLU A 91 -7.92 1.99 -2.07
C GLU A 91 -7.41 1.29 -0.79
N ILE A 92 -7.76 0.02 -0.56
CA ILE A 92 -7.25 -0.76 0.58
C ILE A 92 -5.75 -0.96 0.44
N VAL A 93 -5.28 -1.43 -0.72
CA VAL A 93 -3.84 -1.61 -0.99
C VAL A 93 -3.10 -0.29 -0.77
N ALA A 94 -3.62 0.82 -1.32
CA ALA A 94 -3.02 2.14 -1.15
C ALA A 94 -3.05 2.65 0.31
N ALA A 95 -4.10 2.35 1.07
CA ALA A 95 -4.21 2.73 2.48
C ALA A 95 -3.23 1.95 3.35
N VAL A 96 -3.13 0.62 3.15
CA VAL A 96 -2.22 -0.24 3.90
C VAL A 96 -0.76 0.07 3.57
N SER A 97 -0.44 0.33 2.30
CA SER A 97 0.93 0.67 1.84
C SER A 97 1.46 2.00 2.39
N LYS A 98 0.63 2.84 3.01
CA LYS A 98 1.08 4.04 3.73
C LYS A 98 1.66 3.72 5.12
N THR A 99 1.43 2.51 5.61
CA THR A 99 2.05 2.06 6.86
C THR A 99 3.55 1.87 6.61
N GLU A 100 4.38 2.51 7.43
CA GLU A 100 5.83 2.39 7.31
C GLU A 100 6.26 0.92 7.35
N ARG A 101 7.31 0.59 6.60
CA ARG A 101 7.94 -0.74 6.54
C ARG A 101 7.10 -1.82 5.85
N ILE A 102 5.86 -1.55 5.43
CA ILE A 102 5.03 -2.50 4.66
C ILE A 102 5.36 -2.43 3.17
N PHE A 103 5.43 -3.59 2.51
CA PHE A 103 5.41 -3.72 1.05
C PHE A 103 4.70 -5.00 0.61
N ASN A 104 4.53 -5.20 -0.72
CA ASN A 104 3.85 -6.34 -1.32
C ASN A 104 2.47 -6.63 -0.69
N VAL A 105 1.64 -5.60 -0.58
CA VAL A 105 0.29 -5.75 -0.02
C VAL A 105 -0.59 -6.50 -1.00
N GLU A 106 -1.20 -7.58 -0.53
CA GLU A 106 -2.18 -8.38 -1.26
C GLU A 106 -3.49 -8.44 -0.47
N VAL A 107 -4.61 -8.35 -1.18
CA VAL A 107 -5.95 -8.41 -0.59
C VAL A 107 -6.66 -9.63 -1.15
N LEU A 108 -6.93 -10.59 -0.28
CA LEU A 108 -7.59 -11.85 -0.64
C LEU A 108 -8.98 -11.89 -0.03
N ARG A 109 -9.98 -12.11 -0.88
CA ARG A 109 -11.35 -12.38 -0.44
C ARG A 109 -11.55 -13.88 -0.26
N GLU A 110 -11.43 -14.34 0.98
CA GLU A 110 -11.64 -15.74 1.37
C GLU A 110 -13.11 -16.17 1.23
N SER A 111 -14.06 -15.26 1.44
CA SER A 111 -15.49 -15.56 1.34
C SER A 111 -16.35 -14.32 1.04
N GLY A 112 -17.67 -14.49 0.95
CA GLY A 112 -18.60 -13.36 0.82
C GLY A 112 -18.63 -12.40 2.02
N THR A 113 -17.96 -12.73 3.13
CA THR A 113 -17.97 -11.96 4.37
C THR A 113 -16.59 -11.67 4.96
N SER A 114 -15.51 -12.21 4.38
CA SER A 114 -14.17 -12.11 4.94
C SER A 114 -13.13 -11.64 3.92
N LEU A 115 -12.25 -10.74 4.39
CA LEU A 115 -11.02 -10.34 3.71
C LEU A 115 -9.80 -10.74 4.54
N THR A 116 -8.76 -11.17 3.87
CA THR A 116 -7.43 -11.40 4.44
C THR A 116 -6.43 -10.52 3.72
N ILE A 117 -5.65 -9.76 4.49
CA ILE A 117 -4.65 -8.84 3.98
C ILE A 117 -3.29 -9.43 4.32
N THR A 118 -2.56 -9.81 3.29
CA THR A 118 -1.18 -10.30 3.39
C THR A 118 -0.23 -9.19 2.98
N TYR A 119 0.92 -9.12 3.66
CA TYR A 119 1.96 -8.14 3.34
C TYR A 119 3.33 -8.59 3.83
N ASP A 120 4.37 -8.03 3.22
CA ASP A 120 5.75 -8.20 3.64
C ASP A 120 6.23 -6.99 4.45
N GLU A 121 7.24 -7.20 5.30
CA GLU A 121 7.88 -6.15 6.09
C GLU A 121 9.34 -6.00 5.70
N TYR A 122 9.76 -4.78 5.38
CA TYR A 122 11.16 -4.47 5.10
C TYR A 122 12.03 -4.78 6.32
N VAL A 123 13.15 -5.46 6.07
CA VAL A 123 14.13 -5.81 7.10
C VAL A 123 15.29 -4.82 7.02
N PRO A 124 15.57 -4.04 8.08
CA PRO A 124 16.69 -3.11 8.07
C PRO A 124 18.01 -3.89 8.10
N ILE A 125 18.90 -3.59 7.16
CA ILE A 125 20.26 -4.15 7.06
C ILE A 125 21.31 -3.06 7.26
N ALA A 126 21.04 -1.85 6.81
CA ALA A 126 21.95 -0.71 6.94
C ALA A 126 21.19 0.62 7.13
N LEU A 127 21.95 1.71 7.24
CA LEU A 127 21.44 3.07 7.28
C LEU A 127 21.99 3.88 6.10
N TRP A 128 21.17 4.72 5.49
CA TRP A 128 21.63 5.78 4.58
C TRP A 128 21.46 7.12 5.26
N CYS A 129 22.58 7.80 5.51
CA CYS A 129 22.63 9.01 6.32
C CYS A 129 23.07 10.22 5.50
N THR A 130 22.74 11.40 6.03
CA THR A 130 23.31 12.68 5.61
C THR A 130 24.84 12.68 5.75
N ALA A 131 25.52 13.64 5.11
CA ALA A 131 26.98 13.79 5.23
C ALA A 131 27.45 13.85 6.70
N ASP A 132 26.66 14.51 7.56
CA ASP A 132 26.76 14.37 9.00
C ASP A 132 26.06 13.07 9.43
N ALA A 133 26.78 11.95 9.38
CA ALA A 133 26.25 10.57 9.48
C ALA A 133 25.46 10.23 10.79
N ASP A 134 25.35 11.18 11.72
CA ASP A 134 24.68 11.05 13.01
C ASP A 134 23.40 11.91 13.15
N GLU A 135 23.07 12.72 12.16
CA GLU A 135 21.91 13.62 12.21
C GLU A 135 20.61 12.96 11.74
N TRP A 136 20.56 12.55 10.47
CA TRP A 136 19.36 11.98 9.86
C TRP A 136 19.71 10.80 8.96
N CYS A 137 19.03 9.68 9.19
CA CYS A 137 19.24 8.45 8.44
C CYS A 137 17.92 7.78 8.07
N LEU A 138 17.92 7.07 6.95
CA LEU A 138 16.88 6.15 6.53
C LEU A 138 17.37 4.71 6.68
N PHE A 139 16.47 3.78 7.00
CA PHE A 139 16.78 2.35 6.94
C PHE A 139 16.88 1.89 5.49
N LEU A 140 17.90 1.07 5.22
CA LEU A 140 18.07 0.34 3.97
C LEU A 140 17.77 -1.14 4.16
N ASP A 141 17.19 -1.76 3.14
CA ASP A 141 17.04 -3.21 3.06
C ASP A 141 18.23 -3.88 2.33
N SER A 142 18.03 -5.11 1.85
CA SER A 142 19.05 -5.90 1.14
C SER A 142 19.36 -5.39 -0.26
N GLU A 143 18.50 -4.54 -0.82
CA GLU A 143 18.64 -3.98 -2.17
C GLU A 143 19.00 -2.49 -2.13
N ALA A 144 19.46 -2.00 -0.97
CA ALA A 144 19.72 -0.59 -0.71
C ALA A 144 18.49 0.33 -0.89
N TYR A 145 17.28 -0.22 -0.76
CA TYR A 145 16.06 0.57 -0.83
C TYR A 145 15.78 1.26 0.51
N ALA A 146 15.60 2.58 0.47
CA ALA A 146 15.34 3.40 1.64
C ALA A 146 13.84 3.42 1.98
N PHE A 147 13.42 2.67 3.00
CA PHE A 147 12.00 2.42 3.25
C PHE A 147 11.37 3.22 4.39
N SER A 148 12.14 3.68 5.38
CA SER A 148 11.61 4.50 6.48
C SER A 148 12.71 5.27 7.19
N SER A 149 12.34 6.32 7.93
CA SER A 149 13.29 7.03 8.80
C SER A 149 13.77 6.12 9.93
N ALA A 150 15.06 6.21 10.22
CA ALA A 150 15.65 5.60 11.40
C ALA A 150 15.58 6.58 12.58
N PRO A 151 15.31 6.10 13.81
CA PRO A 151 15.51 6.93 14.99
C PRO A 151 16.99 7.32 15.11
N LYS A 152 17.32 8.29 15.96
CA LYS A 152 18.72 8.63 16.23
C LYS A 152 19.40 7.44 16.91
N LEU A 153 20.16 6.68 16.14
CA LEU A 153 20.90 5.51 16.59
C LEU A 153 22.36 5.91 16.82
N THR A 154 22.85 5.69 18.03
CA THR A 154 24.27 5.85 18.37
C THR A 154 24.95 4.48 18.42
N GLY A 155 26.25 4.43 18.07
CA GLY A 155 27.02 3.19 18.03
C GLY A 155 26.95 2.43 16.70
N GLY A 156 27.41 1.18 16.70
CA GLY A 156 27.69 0.37 15.51
C GLY A 156 26.68 -0.73 15.19
N SER A 157 25.42 -0.60 15.61
CA SER A 157 24.40 -1.64 15.35
C SER A 157 24.05 -1.80 13.86
N PHE A 158 24.29 -0.76 13.06
CA PHE A 158 24.12 -0.76 11.61
C PHE A 158 25.30 -0.03 10.97
N ILE A 159 25.69 -0.51 9.80
CA ILE A 159 26.64 0.20 8.93
C ILE A 159 25.94 1.43 8.35
N ARG A 160 26.64 2.56 8.34
CA ARG A 160 26.14 3.82 7.77
C ARG A 160 26.71 4.03 6.38
N TYR A 161 25.83 4.31 5.43
CA TYR A 161 26.17 4.72 4.08
C TYR A 161 25.99 6.22 3.95
N VAL A 162 26.95 6.88 3.32
CA VAL A 162 26.90 8.29 2.94
C VAL A 162 27.21 8.38 1.45
N THR A 163 26.39 9.11 0.70
CA THR A 163 26.59 9.33 -0.74
C THR A 163 26.93 10.79 -0.99
N ALA A 164 28.14 11.08 -1.45
CA ALA A 164 28.64 12.44 -1.54
C ALA A 164 27.80 13.28 -2.51
N GLY A 165 27.21 14.37 -2.01
CA GLY A 165 26.36 15.25 -2.80
C GLY A 165 24.94 14.71 -3.06
N ARG A 166 24.52 13.64 -2.40
CA ARG A 166 23.14 13.14 -2.44
C ARG A 166 22.61 12.92 -1.02
N GLU A 167 21.46 13.51 -0.74
CA GLU A 167 20.78 13.33 0.55
C GLU A 167 19.89 12.07 0.53
N PRO A 168 19.68 11.41 1.68
CA PRO A 168 18.74 10.31 1.79
C PRO A 168 17.31 10.70 1.38
N VAL A 169 16.64 9.85 0.60
CA VAL A 169 15.23 10.04 0.20
C VAL A 169 14.48 8.72 0.34
N THR A 170 13.35 8.74 1.04
CA THR A 170 12.48 7.56 1.19
C THR A 170 11.88 7.18 -0.16
N GLY A 171 11.89 5.89 -0.49
CA GLY A 171 11.41 5.37 -1.76
C GLY A 171 12.48 5.27 -2.84
N GLU A 172 13.73 5.63 -2.54
CA GLU A 172 14.83 5.55 -3.48
C GLU A 172 15.82 4.45 -3.12
N VAL A 173 16.52 3.96 -4.15
CA VAL A 173 17.69 3.11 -4.00
C VAL A 173 18.91 4.00 -3.75
N ALA A 174 19.56 3.83 -2.61
CA ALA A 174 20.70 4.66 -2.20
C ALA A 174 21.91 4.48 -3.13
N VAL A 175 22.16 3.24 -3.54
CA VAL A 175 23.32 2.80 -4.32
C VAL A 175 22.88 1.65 -5.23
N PRO A 176 23.38 1.52 -6.48
CA PRO A 176 23.04 0.38 -7.33
C PRO A 176 23.21 -0.96 -6.60
N VAL A 177 22.24 -1.87 -6.77
CA VAL A 177 22.15 -3.15 -6.02
C VAL A 177 23.42 -4.00 -6.16
N ALA A 178 24.03 -4.01 -7.35
CA ALA A 178 25.28 -4.73 -7.58
C ALA A 178 26.41 -4.19 -6.69
N VAL A 179 26.65 -2.87 -6.74
CA VAL A 179 27.65 -2.19 -5.91
C VAL A 179 27.36 -2.39 -4.42
N TYR A 180 26.10 -2.29 -4.00
CA TYR A 180 25.72 -2.53 -2.60
C TYR A 180 26.04 -3.97 -2.16
N THR A 181 25.79 -4.96 -3.02
CA THR A 181 26.10 -6.37 -2.75
C THR A 181 27.61 -6.58 -2.60
N ASP A 182 28.41 -6.02 -3.52
CA ASP A 182 29.88 -6.15 -3.49
C ASP A 182 30.47 -5.49 -2.23
N ILE A 183 29.91 -4.35 -1.80
CA ILE A 183 30.27 -3.70 -0.54
C ILE A 183 29.94 -4.60 0.64
N GLN A 184 28.73 -5.17 0.70
CA GLN A 184 28.31 -6.03 1.81
C GLN A 184 29.19 -7.27 1.92
N GLU A 185 29.55 -7.89 0.80
CA GLU A 185 30.49 -9.01 0.76
C GLU A 185 31.88 -8.61 1.27
N THR A 186 32.39 -7.44 0.83
CA THR A 186 33.67 -6.91 1.28
C THR A 186 33.67 -6.63 2.78
N VAL A 187 32.61 -6.01 3.30
CA VAL A 187 32.45 -5.74 4.74
C VAL A 187 32.41 -7.05 5.54
N GLN A 188 31.74 -8.08 5.03
CA GLN A 188 31.68 -9.39 5.69
C GLN A 188 33.06 -10.08 5.72
N LEU A 189 33.85 -9.96 4.65
CA LEU A 189 35.22 -10.47 4.60
C LEU A 189 36.11 -9.75 5.63
N LEU A 190 36.09 -8.42 5.64
CA LEU A 190 36.82 -7.61 6.62
C LEU A 190 36.44 -7.98 8.06
N THR A 191 35.14 -8.13 8.32
CA THR A 191 34.62 -8.50 9.65
C THR A 191 35.14 -9.87 10.10
N THR A 192 35.26 -10.83 9.17
CA THR A 192 35.79 -12.17 9.44
C THR A 192 37.27 -12.12 9.84
N GLU A 193 38.03 -11.17 9.28
CA GLU A 193 39.43 -10.91 9.62
C GLU A 193 39.59 -9.99 10.85
N GLY A 194 38.49 -9.62 11.52
CA GLY A 194 38.49 -8.77 12.72
C GLY A 194 38.51 -7.26 12.44
N TRP A 195 38.31 -6.85 11.19
CA TRP A 195 38.23 -5.45 10.76
C TRP A 195 36.76 -5.04 10.62
N PHE A 196 36.23 -4.31 11.60
CA PHE A 196 34.84 -3.88 11.59
C PHE A 196 34.68 -2.55 10.87
N VAL A 197 33.79 -2.47 9.90
CA VAL A 197 33.49 -1.24 9.17
C VAL A 197 32.41 -0.44 9.92
N SER A 198 32.68 0.84 10.19
CA SER A 198 31.71 1.74 10.84
C SER A 198 30.89 2.56 9.84
N GLN A 199 31.48 2.90 8.70
CA GLN A 199 30.86 3.75 7.69
C GLN A 199 31.38 3.40 6.29
N VAL A 200 30.50 3.55 5.31
CA VAL A 200 30.78 3.49 3.88
C VAL A 200 30.47 4.87 3.29
N GLU A 201 31.45 5.49 2.64
CA GLU A 201 31.24 6.69 1.85
C GLU A 201 31.42 6.35 0.37
N ILE A 202 30.49 6.85 -0.45
CA ILE A 202 30.54 6.68 -1.90
C ILE A 202 30.57 8.07 -2.51
N ASP A 203 31.61 8.35 -3.29
CA ASP A 203 31.78 9.66 -3.87
C ASP A 203 30.96 9.87 -5.16
N GLN A 204 31.13 11.02 -5.79
CA GLN A 204 30.40 11.37 -7.02
C GLN A 204 30.88 10.63 -8.27
N VAL A 205 32.08 10.02 -8.22
CA VAL A 205 32.63 9.21 -9.33
C VAL A 205 32.45 7.71 -9.11
N GLY A 206 31.92 7.31 -7.95
CA GLY A 206 31.60 5.92 -7.60
C GLY A 206 32.68 5.22 -6.80
N ASP A 207 33.74 5.92 -6.39
CA ASP A 207 34.76 5.36 -5.51
C ASP A 207 34.15 5.09 -4.13
N VAL A 208 34.52 3.96 -3.51
CA VAL A 208 33.99 3.54 -2.22
C VAL A 208 35.09 3.57 -1.16
N PHE A 209 34.78 4.22 -0.04
CA PHE A 209 35.66 4.38 1.12
C PHE A 209 35.03 3.70 2.32
N LEU A 210 35.74 2.74 2.92
CA LEU A 210 35.32 2.00 4.10
C LEU A 210 36.10 2.48 5.32
N ALA A 211 35.42 3.13 6.26
CA ALA A 211 36.00 3.55 7.52
C ALA A 211 35.99 2.41 8.54
N ILE A 212 37.13 2.13 9.17
CA ILE A 212 37.28 1.04 10.13
C ILE A 212 37.09 1.52 11.57
N VAL A 213 36.43 0.73 12.39
CA VAL A 213 36.32 0.93 13.84
C VAL A 213 37.71 0.93 14.47
N GLY A 214 38.07 2.02 15.15
CA GLY A 214 39.41 2.22 15.73
C GLY A 214 40.35 3.05 14.85
N GLY A 215 39.91 3.45 13.65
CA GLY A 215 40.62 4.32 12.73
C GLY A 215 41.19 3.58 11.51
N GLY A 216 41.51 4.35 10.47
CA GLY A 216 41.92 3.84 9.17
C GLY A 216 40.77 3.83 8.16
N GLU A 217 41.14 3.88 6.89
CA GLU A 217 40.22 3.91 5.76
C GLU A 217 40.76 2.98 4.67
N LEU A 218 39.87 2.23 4.05
CA LEU A 218 40.16 1.41 2.87
C LEU A 218 39.38 1.96 1.68
N LYS A 219 40.11 2.37 0.64
CA LYS A 219 39.51 2.67 -0.66
C LYS A 219 39.42 1.38 -1.47
N ILE A 220 38.25 1.10 -2.03
CA ILE A 220 38.01 -0.02 -2.94
C ILE A 220 37.46 0.50 -4.28
N ASP A 221 37.80 -0.22 -5.34
CA ASP A 221 37.34 -0.01 -6.71
C ASP A 221 36.53 -1.25 -7.08
N LEU A 222 35.25 -1.07 -7.45
CA LEU A 222 34.24 -2.13 -7.62
C LEU A 222 33.76 -2.21 -9.07
#